data_AF-A0AAE6KWD3-F1
#
_entry.id   AF-A0AAE6KWD3-F1
#
_cell.length_a   1.000
_cell.length_b   1.000
_cell.length_c   1.000
_cell.angle_alpha   90.00
_cell.angle_beta   90.00
_cell.angle_gamma   90.00
#
_symmetry.space_group_name_H-M   'P 1'
#
loop_
_entity.id
_entity.type
_entity.pdbx_description
1 polymer ?
#
loop_
_entity_poly.entity_id
_entity_poly.type
_entity_poly.pdbx_seq_one_letter_code
_entity_poly.pdbx_strand_id
1 'polypeptide(L)'
;MGKLKARLRRSRDYRDKGHKHIKGNGGRNKIYANLEIIQGVLQARGTRVRGDKRIKPGSLTHARRYTFVHGQNFKIGQSPYINQAHHLLPEEAFSDKNFTSDQMRMLRGVDYNINNGENIIFLPAVARDSEFHSLPHHMGSHPAYSKQASADMRIVRNSLDSALAKDKKHKEWNPPTDVKDMLMRLQADYWDMVSAAGPININLFTKPAPKKRGIAKKR
;
A
#
# COMPACT_ATOMS: atom_id res chain seq x y z
N MET A 1 -25.09 21.49 -5.19
CA MET A 1 -24.28 20.46 -4.51
C MET A 1 -23.15 20.03 -5.43
N GLY A 2 -21.89 20.13 -5.00
CA GLY A 2 -20.74 19.69 -5.79
C GLY A 2 -20.75 18.18 -6.03
N LYS A 3 -20.24 17.73 -7.18
CA LYS A 3 -20.15 16.29 -7.50
C LYS A 3 -19.23 15.60 -6.48
N LEU A 4 -19.69 14.50 -5.89
CA LEU A 4 -18.83 13.62 -5.09
C LEU A 4 -17.78 13.02 -6.01
N LYS A 5 -16.51 13.33 -5.77
CA LYS A 5 -15.38 12.84 -6.59
C LYS A 5 -14.62 11.72 -5.90
N ALA A 6 -14.56 11.77 -4.57
CA ALA A 6 -13.77 10.81 -3.83
C ALA A 6 -14.40 9.42 -3.85
N ARG A 7 -13.55 8.40 -3.96
CA ARG A 7 -13.93 6.99 -3.75
C ARG A 7 -13.22 6.50 -2.50
N LEU A 8 -13.93 6.49 -1.38
CA LEU A 8 -13.37 6.22 -0.04
C LEU A 8 -13.69 4.82 0.50
N ARG A 9 -14.33 3.97 -0.31
CA ARG A 9 -14.66 2.59 0.04
C ARG A 9 -13.99 1.60 -0.89
N ARG A 10 -13.69 0.41 -0.38
CA ARG A 10 -13.06 -0.64 -1.17
C ARG A 10 -13.98 -1.06 -2.32
N SER A 11 -13.43 -1.16 -3.51
CA SER A 11 -14.10 -1.69 -4.69
C SER A 11 -13.50 -3.03 -5.12
N ARG A 12 -14.19 -3.80 -5.98
CA ARG A 12 -13.70 -5.12 -6.43
C ARG A 12 -12.48 -5.03 -7.37
N ASP A 13 -12.31 -3.91 -8.06
CA ASP A 13 -11.26 -3.67 -9.06
C ASP A 13 -9.93 -3.15 -8.48
N TYR A 14 -9.86 -2.89 -7.16
CA TYR A 14 -8.67 -2.35 -6.49
C TYR A 14 -7.41 -3.20 -6.73
N ARG A 15 -7.58 -4.54 -6.75
CA ARG A 15 -6.50 -5.49 -7.05
C ARG A 15 -5.96 -5.29 -8.46
N ASP A 16 -6.83 -5.22 -9.45
CA ASP A 16 -6.44 -5.05 -10.85
C ASP A 16 -5.69 -3.72 -11.04
N LYS A 17 -6.18 -2.65 -10.40
CA LYS A 17 -5.50 -1.34 -10.39
C LYS A 17 -4.12 -1.42 -9.76
N GLY A 18 -3.99 -2.05 -8.59
CA GLY A 18 -2.70 -2.28 -7.94
C GLY A 18 -1.74 -3.09 -8.81
N HIS A 19 -2.24 -4.17 -9.42
CA HIS A 19 -1.45 -5.04 -10.29
C HIS A 19 -0.95 -4.27 -11.52
N LYS A 20 -1.83 -3.55 -12.22
CA LYS A 20 -1.47 -2.71 -13.38
C LYS A 20 -0.44 -1.65 -13.00
N HIS A 21 -0.64 -0.98 -11.87
CA HIS A 21 0.27 0.05 -11.39
C HIS A 21 1.65 -0.52 -11.09
N ILE A 22 1.75 -1.57 -10.26
CA ILE A 22 3.05 -2.16 -9.90
C ILE A 22 3.74 -2.76 -11.12
N LYS A 23 3.02 -3.47 -12.00
CA LYS A 23 3.60 -4.05 -13.21
C LYS A 23 4.14 -2.99 -14.17
N GLY A 24 3.46 -1.84 -14.31
CA GLY A 24 3.89 -0.72 -15.15
C GLY A 24 4.90 0.22 -14.50
N ASN A 25 5.03 0.20 -13.17
CA ASN A 25 5.91 1.07 -12.41
C ASN A 25 7.22 0.37 -12.08
N GLY A 26 8.28 0.71 -12.83
CA GLY A 26 9.61 0.14 -12.65
C GLY A 26 10.23 0.39 -11.26
N GLY A 27 9.79 1.40 -10.50
CA GLY A 27 10.23 1.63 -9.12
C GLY A 27 9.63 0.60 -8.17
N ARG A 28 8.31 0.46 -8.17
CA ARG A 28 7.59 -0.45 -7.26
C ARG A 28 7.79 -1.92 -7.61
N ASN A 29 7.94 -2.24 -8.89
CA ASN A 29 8.19 -3.61 -9.34
C ASN A 29 9.55 -4.16 -8.88
N LYS A 30 10.55 -3.31 -8.59
CA LYS A 30 11.90 -3.75 -8.19
C LYS A 30 11.90 -4.71 -7.02
N ILE A 31 11.03 -4.47 -6.04
CA ILE A 31 10.92 -5.30 -4.84
C ILE A 31 10.46 -6.71 -5.21
N TYR A 32 9.51 -6.82 -6.14
CA TYR A 32 9.00 -8.09 -6.64
C TYR A 32 9.88 -8.77 -7.69
N ALA A 33 10.86 -8.05 -8.23
CA ALA A 33 11.77 -8.50 -9.26
C ALA A 33 13.19 -8.75 -8.72
N ASN A 34 13.40 -8.75 -7.40
CA ASN A 34 14.69 -9.07 -6.80
C ASN A 34 14.96 -10.59 -6.92
N LEU A 35 15.58 -10.97 -8.04
CA LEU A 35 15.84 -12.37 -8.36
C LEU A 35 16.85 -13.02 -7.40
N GLU A 36 17.76 -12.25 -6.82
CA GLU A 36 18.76 -12.77 -5.87
C GLU A 36 18.07 -13.25 -4.59
N ILE A 37 17.20 -12.42 -3.98
CA ILE A 37 16.43 -12.79 -2.79
C ILE A 37 15.55 -14.02 -3.09
N ILE A 38 14.78 -13.97 -4.18
CA ILE A 38 13.89 -15.07 -4.56
C ILE A 38 14.69 -16.36 -4.74
N GLN A 39 15.81 -16.31 -5.48
CA GLN A 39 16.64 -17.47 -5.76
C GLN A 39 17.24 -18.06 -4.47
N GLY A 40 17.75 -17.21 -3.57
CA GLY A 40 18.28 -17.63 -2.28
C GLY A 40 17.24 -18.38 -1.45
N VAL A 41 16.01 -17.85 -1.38
CA VAL A 41 14.89 -18.50 -0.67
C VAL A 41 14.52 -19.85 -1.31
N LEU A 42 14.49 -19.93 -2.63
CA LEU A 42 14.21 -21.18 -3.34
C LEU A 42 15.27 -22.26 -3.05
N GLN A 43 16.54 -21.87 -3.04
CA GLN A 43 17.67 -22.76 -2.76
C GLN A 43 17.67 -23.22 -1.31
N ALA A 44 17.58 -22.29 -0.36
CA ALA A 44 17.56 -22.58 1.08
C ALA A 44 16.44 -23.55 1.48
N ARG A 45 15.29 -23.46 0.80
CA ARG A 45 14.12 -24.31 1.07
C ARG A 45 14.08 -25.61 0.27
N GLY A 46 14.99 -25.80 -0.68
CA GLY A 46 14.89 -26.91 -1.64
C GLY A 46 13.56 -26.92 -2.41
N THR A 47 13.01 -25.73 -2.72
CA THR A 47 11.66 -25.62 -3.32
C THR A 47 11.69 -26.16 -4.75
N ARG A 48 10.84 -27.16 -5.02
CA ARG A 48 10.71 -27.78 -6.35
C ARG A 48 9.89 -26.90 -7.29
N VAL A 49 10.22 -26.95 -8.57
CA VAL A 49 9.43 -26.29 -9.62
C VAL A 49 8.12 -27.05 -9.81
N ARG A 50 6.99 -26.34 -9.75
CA ARG A 50 5.68 -26.92 -10.10
C ARG A 50 5.47 -26.87 -11.63
N GLY A 51 5.00 -27.98 -12.20
CA GLY A 51 4.49 -28.06 -13.58
C GLY A 51 5.53 -28.07 -14.70
N ASP A 52 6.83 -27.85 -14.45
CA ASP A 52 7.86 -27.97 -15.49
C ASP A 52 9.14 -28.58 -14.93
N LYS A 53 9.37 -29.86 -15.26
CA LYS A 53 10.52 -30.65 -14.77
C LYS A 53 11.85 -30.23 -15.41
N ARG A 54 11.84 -29.43 -16.48
CA ARG A 54 13.05 -29.00 -17.19
C ARG A 54 13.77 -27.86 -16.47
N ILE A 55 13.07 -27.15 -15.58
CA ILE A 55 13.66 -26.06 -14.84
C ILE A 55 14.35 -26.61 -13.59
N LYS A 56 15.64 -26.32 -13.46
CA LYS A 56 16.42 -26.66 -12.28
C LYS A 56 15.86 -25.93 -11.04
N PRO A 57 15.52 -26.64 -9.94
CA PRO A 57 15.16 -26.03 -8.66
C PRO A 57 16.22 -25.01 -8.20
N GLY A 58 15.80 -23.90 -7.59
CA GLY A 58 16.71 -22.82 -7.19
C GLY A 58 17.49 -22.11 -8.31
N SER A 59 17.15 -22.30 -9.59
CA SER A 59 17.77 -21.56 -10.70
C SER A 59 17.18 -20.15 -10.86
N LEU A 60 17.88 -19.28 -11.59
CA LEU A 60 17.38 -17.96 -11.98
C LEU A 60 16.05 -18.06 -12.76
N THR A 61 15.93 -19.07 -13.62
CA THR A 61 14.69 -19.36 -14.35
C THR A 61 13.55 -19.73 -13.41
N HIS A 62 13.83 -20.47 -12.32
CA HIS A 62 12.85 -20.73 -11.29
C HIS A 62 12.47 -19.44 -10.55
N ALA A 63 13.44 -18.61 -10.16
CA ALA A 63 13.20 -17.35 -9.47
C ALA A 63 12.31 -16.39 -10.28
N ARG A 64 12.52 -16.30 -11.60
CA ARG A 64 11.67 -15.49 -12.50
C ARG A 64 10.19 -15.85 -12.43
N ARG A 65 9.84 -17.09 -12.04
CA ARG A 65 8.45 -17.54 -11.86
C ARG A 65 7.73 -16.91 -10.66
N TYR A 66 8.43 -16.17 -9.80
CA TYR A 66 7.84 -15.47 -8.64
C TYR A 66 7.65 -13.96 -8.87
N THR A 67 7.90 -13.48 -10.09
CA THR A 67 7.83 -12.04 -10.42
C THR A 67 6.49 -11.67 -11.05
N PHE A 68 6.14 -10.37 -11.09
CA PHE A 68 4.92 -9.86 -11.75
C PHE A 68 4.83 -10.15 -13.26
N VAL A 69 5.97 -10.36 -13.93
CA VAL A 69 6.00 -10.60 -15.37
C VAL A 69 5.68 -12.04 -15.74
N HIS A 70 5.64 -12.96 -14.78
CA HIS A 70 5.35 -14.36 -15.02
C HIS A 70 3.87 -14.71 -14.83
N GLY A 71 3.24 -15.22 -15.88
CA GLY A 71 1.90 -15.82 -15.83
C GLY A 71 0.84 -14.89 -15.25
N GLN A 72 0.10 -15.40 -14.25
CA GLN A 72 -0.97 -14.69 -13.54
C GLN A 72 -0.55 -14.24 -12.13
N ASN A 73 0.75 -14.13 -11.87
CA ASN A 73 1.26 -13.72 -10.56
C ASN A 73 0.63 -12.39 -10.12
N PHE A 74 0.13 -12.37 -8.89
CA PHE A 74 -0.52 -11.25 -8.21
C PHE A 74 -1.83 -10.74 -8.85
N LYS A 75 -2.16 -11.14 -10.09
CA LYS A 75 -3.49 -10.89 -10.68
C LYS A 75 -4.60 -11.59 -9.90
N ILE A 76 -4.29 -12.75 -9.34
CA ILE A 76 -5.15 -13.53 -8.45
C ILE A 76 -4.46 -13.71 -7.09
N GLY A 77 -5.25 -13.92 -6.04
CA GLY A 77 -4.75 -14.09 -4.68
C GLY A 77 -4.05 -15.43 -4.38
N GLN A 78 -3.55 -16.12 -5.40
CA GLN A 78 -3.04 -17.50 -5.28
C GLN A 78 -1.65 -17.75 -5.90
N SER A 79 -1.21 -16.92 -6.85
CA SER A 79 0.07 -17.08 -7.55
C SER A 79 0.92 -15.83 -7.38
N PRO A 80 2.25 -15.94 -7.20
CA PRO A 80 3.07 -17.17 -7.17
C PRO A 80 2.94 -17.96 -5.85
N TYR A 81 2.33 -17.32 -4.86
CA TYR A 81 1.90 -17.87 -3.58
C TYR A 81 0.57 -17.19 -3.20
N ILE A 82 -0.07 -17.64 -2.12
CA ILE A 82 -1.30 -17.01 -1.62
C ILE A 82 -0.98 -15.59 -1.17
N ASN A 83 -1.65 -14.60 -1.75
CA ASN A 83 -1.33 -13.19 -1.57
C ASN A 83 -2.59 -12.32 -1.45
N GLN A 84 -2.43 -11.19 -0.78
CA GLN A 84 -3.45 -10.19 -0.60
C GLN A 84 -2.98 -8.84 -1.15
N ALA A 85 -3.78 -8.23 -2.03
CA ALA A 85 -3.67 -6.81 -2.29
C ALA A 85 -4.16 -6.07 -1.04
N HIS A 86 -3.26 -5.31 -0.44
CA HIS A 86 -3.41 -4.57 0.80
C HIS A 86 -3.41 -3.08 0.50
N HIS A 87 -4.36 -2.35 1.08
CA HIS A 87 -4.42 -0.89 1.00
C HIS A 87 -3.44 -0.27 2.00
N LEU A 88 -2.55 0.58 1.53
CA LEU A 88 -1.58 1.31 2.36
C LEU A 88 -2.28 2.33 3.28
N LEU A 89 -3.23 3.08 2.72
CA LEU A 89 -4.23 3.81 3.48
C LEU A 89 -5.52 2.98 3.49
N PRO A 90 -5.84 2.31 4.62
CA PRO A 90 -6.96 1.38 4.69
C PRO A 90 -8.30 2.13 4.75
N GLU A 91 -9.39 1.46 4.33
CA GLU A 91 -10.74 2.05 4.31
C GLU A 91 -11.17 2.55 5.70
N GLU A 92 -10.76 1.85 6.77
CA GLU A 92 -11.05 2.23 8.15
C GLU A 92 -10.51 3.64 8.50
N ALA A 93 -9.43 4.07 7.85
CA ALA A 93 -8.88 5.41 8.03
C ALA A 93 -9.86 6.50 7.56
N PHE A 94 -10.79 6.19 6.65
CA PHE A 94 -11.80 7.09 6.07
C PHE A 94 -13.20 6.89 6.67
N SER A 95 -13.28 6.50 7.94
CA SER A 95 -14.55 6.27 8.65
C SER A 95 -15.00 7.47 9.48
N ASP A 96 -16.27 7.47 9.87
CA ASP A 96 -16.88 8.48 10.74
C ASP A 96 -16.31 8.45 12.18
N LYS A 97 -15.51 7.43 12.53
CA LYS A 97 -14.74 7.41 13.78
C LYS A 97 -13.51 8.32 13.72
N ASN A 98 -13.03 8.58 12.51
CA ASN A 98 -11.83 9.37 12.26
C ASN A 98 -12.16 10.78 11.79
N PHE A 99 -13.25 10.96 11.03
CA PHE A 99 -13.63 12.24 10.45
C PHE A 99 -15.02 12.67 10.91
N THR A 100 -15.22 13.96 11.18
CA THR A 100 -16.55 14.52 11.45
C THR A 100 -17.42 14.50 10.19
N SER A 101 -18.74 14.66 10.33
CA SER A 101 -19.65 14.69 9.18
C SER A 101 -19.31 15.83 8.20
N ASP A 102 -18.90 17.00 8.69
CA ASP A 102 -18.46 18.12 7.85
C ASP A 102 -17.16 17.82 7.12
N GLN A 103 -16.17 17.24 7.83
CA GLN A 103 -14.92 16.80 7.22
C GLN A 103 -15.18 15.73 6.15
N MET A 104 -16.04 14.75 6.41
CA MET A 104 -16.40 13.71 5.44
C MET A 104 -17.12 14.30 4.23
N ARG A 105 -18.02 15.28 4.42
CA ARG A 105 -18.65 15.99 3.30
C ARG A 105 -17.60 16.68 2.42
N MET A 106 -16.65 17.39 3.01
CA MET A 106 -15.59 18.08 2.28
C MET A 106 -14.65 17.09 1.59
N LEU A 107 -14.22 16.04 2.31
CA LEU A 107 -13.34 14.99 1.81
C LEU A 107 -13.93 14.23 0.62
N ARG A 108 -15.25 13.99 0.60
CA ARG A 108 -15.94 13.40 -0.57
C ARG A 108 -15.84 14.26 -1.84
N GLY A 109 -15.51 15.53 -1.69
CA GLY A 109 -15.19 16.42 -2.79
C GLY A 109 -13.79 16.28 -3.38
N VAL A 110 -12.85 15.75 -2.60
CA VAL A 110 -11.47 15.62 -3.05
C VAL A 110 -11.42 14.56 -4.16
N ASP A 111 -10.71 14.85 -5.25
CA ASP A 111 -10.49 13.90 -6.34
C ASP A 111 -9.43 12.85 -5.94
N TYR A 112 -9.81 12.01 -4.98
CA TYR A 112 -8.97 10.95 -4.44
C TYR A 112 -9.73 9.62 -4.42
N ASN A 113 -9.06 8.55 -4.81
CA ASN A 113 -9.65 7.22 -4.90
C ASN A 113 -8.80 6.25 -4.08
N ILE A 114 -9.31 5.72 -2.97
CA ILE A 114 -8.55 4.77 -2.12
C ILE A 114 -8.16 3.50 -2.88
N ASN A 115 -8.86 3.17 -3.97
CA ASN A 115 -8.59 2.01 -4.80
C ASN A 115 -7.62 2.31 -5.95
N ASN A 116 -7.00 3.49 -5.97
CA ASN A 116 -5.95 3.81 -6.93
C ASN A 116 -4.78 2.81 -6.78
N GLY A 117 -4.09 2.49 -7.87
CA GLY A 117 -3.05 1.46 -7.83
C GLY A 117 -1.81 1.84 -7.00
N GLU A 118 -1.59 3.14 -6.77
CA GLU A 118 -0.52 3.64 -5.90
C GLU A 118 -0.82 3.43 -4.40
N ASN A 119 -2.07 3.20 -4.01
CA ASN A 119 -2.43 2.88 -2.63
C ASN A 119 -2.38 1.36 -2.35
N ILE A 120 -1.93 0.54 -3.31
CA ILE A 120 -1.95 -0.93 -3.19
C ILE A 120 -0.53 -1.50 -3.14
N ILE A 121 -0.33 -2.46 -2.24
CA ILE A 121 0.83 -3.35 -2.18
C ILE A 121 0.35 -4.82 -2.11
N PHE A 122 1.07 -5.74 -2.75
CA PHE A 122 0.77 -7.17 -2.66
C PHE A 122 1.61 -7.81 -1.58
N LEU A 123 0.96 -8.28 -0.53
CA LEU A 123 1.59 -8.94 0.59
C LEU A 123 1.28 -10.44 0.54
N PRO A 124 2.24 -11.32 0.89
CA PRO A 124 1.94 -12.73 1.10
C PRO A 124 0.91 -12.93 2.21
N ALA A 125 0.12 -14.00 2.14
CA ALA A 125 -0.87 -14.29 3.18
C ALA A 125 -0.26 -14.97 4.41
N VAL A 126 0.95 -15.54 4.28
CA VAL A 126 1.61 -16.30 5.35
C VAL A 126 3.07 -15.86 5.51
N ALA A 127 3.58 -15.98 6.74
CA ALA A 127 4.95 -15.57 7.08
C ALA A 127 6.01 -16.24 6.20
N ARG A 128 5.85 -17.54 5.91
CA ARG A 128 6.77 -18.28 5.06
C ARG A 128 6.94 -17.61 3.68
N ASP A 129 5.90 -17.07 3.09
CA ASP A 129 6.01 -16.50 1.73
C ASP A 129 6.55 -15.06 1.73
N SER A 130 6.66 -14.43 2.91
CA SER A 130 7.28 -13.10 3.12
C SER A 130 8.74 -13.03 2.68
N GLU A 131 9.46 -14.15 2.81
CA GLU A 131 10.88 -14.22 2.47
C GLU A 131 11.15 -14.00 0.99
N PHE A 132 10.25 -14.41 0.09
CA PHE A 132 10.49 -14.34 -1.36
C PHE A 132 10.69 -12.91 -1.88
N HIS A 133 10.05 -11.94 -1.25
CA HIS A 133 10.14 -10.53 -1.65
C HIS A 133 10.54 -9.61 -0.51
N SER A 134 10.93 -10.18 0.64
CA SER A 134 11.24 -9.47 1.88
C SER A 134 10.17 -8.44 2.26
N LEU A 135 8.90 -8.81 2.10
CA LEU A 135 7.74 -7.98 2.40
C LEU A 135 7.00 -8.51 3.64
N PRO A 136 6.25 -7.65 4.35
CA PRO A 136 5.34 -8.12 5.38
C PRO A 136 4.30 -9.10 4.84
N HIS A 137 3.76 -9.98 5.68
CA HIS A 137 2.57 -10.76 5.35
C HIS A 137 1.31 -10.15 5.95
N HIS A 138 0.19 -10.40 5.27
CA HIS A 138 -1.14 -9.99 5.67
C HIS A 138 -2.00 -11.23 5.99
N MET A 139 -2.23 -11.45 7.28
CA MET A 139 -3.08 -12.55 7.76
C MET A 139 -4.24 -11.99 8.58
N GLY A 140 -5.41 -11.89 7.94
CA GLY A 140 -6.64 -11.48 8.61
C GLY A 140 -6.65 -9.99 8.97
N SER A 141 -7.18 -9.67 10.15
CA SER A 141 -7.35 -8.29 10.60
C SER A 141 -6.03 -7.66 11.07
N HIS A 142 -5.86 -6.36 10.80
CA HIS A 142 -4.68 -5.57 11.17
C HIS A 142 -5.04 -4.27 11.92
N PRO A 143 -5.67 -4.36 13.10
CA PRO A 143 -6.16 -3.19 13.82
C PRO A 143 -5.07 -2.21 14.26
N ALA A 144 -3.87 -2.69 14.61
CA ALA A 144 -2.78 -1.81 15.02
C ALA A 144 -2.25 -1.00 13.83
N TYR A 145 -2.12 -1.63 12.66
CA TYR A 145 -1.80 -0.94 11.40
C TYR A 145 -2.87 0.11 11.06
N SER A 146 -4.16 -0.29 11.07
CA SER A 146 -5.27 0.62 10.79
C SER A 146 -5.31 1.81 11.76
N LYS A 147 -4.99 1.59 13.05
CA LYS A 147 -4.89 2.66 14.06
C LYS A 147 -3.75 3.62 13.75
N GLN A 148 -2.57 3.11 13.37
CA GLN A 148 -1.43 3.93 12.98
C GLN A 148 -1.73 4.79 11.75
N ALA A 149 -2.32 4.20 10.69
CA ALA A 149 -2.74 4.94 9.50
C ALA A 149 -3.80 6.00 9.82
N SER A 150 -4.78 5.67 10.66
CA SER A 150 -5.81 6.60 11.12
C SER A 150 -5.23 7.77 11.93
N ALA A 151 -4.20 7.51 12.75
CA ALA A 151 -3.51 8.56 13.50
C ALA A 151 -2.76 9.52 12.57
N ASP A 152 -2.07 9.00 11.55
CA ASP A 152 -1.33 9.81 10.58
C ASP A 152 -2.24 10.67 9.70
N MET A 153 -3.51 10.28 9.51
CA MET A 153 -4.54 11.09 8.85
C MET A 153 -4.89 12.39 9.60
N ARG A 154 -4.29 12.65 10.77
CA ARG A 154 -4.44 13.92 11.50
C ARG A 154 -4.05 15.13 10.66
N ILE A 155 -3.03 15.01 9.80
CA ILE A 155 -2.63 16.13 8.93
C ILE A 155 -3.76 16.52 7.96
N VAL A 156 -4.49 15.52 7.46
CA VAL A 156 -5.63 15.73 6.56
C VAL A 156 -6.78 16.37 7.33
N ARG A 157 -7.09 15.86 8.54
CA ARG A 157 -8.12 16.44 9.41
C ARG A 157 -7.87 17.91 9.71
N ASN A 158 -6.64 18.24 10.11
CA ASN A 158 -6.26 19.63 10.40
C ASN A 158 -6.41 20.56 9.19
N SER A 159 -6.09 20.06 7.97
CA SER A 159 -6.30 20.83 6.74
C SER A 159 -7.80 21.05 6.46
N LEU A 160 -8.62 20.00 6.61
CA LEU A 160 -10.07 20.11 6.46
C LEU A 160 -10.69 21.06 7.49
N ASP A 161 -10.27 21.01 8.76
CA ASP A 161 -10.73 21.92 9.81
C ASP A 161 -10.38 23.37 9.49
N SER A 162 -9.17 23.61 9.00
CA SER A 162 -8.71 24.94 8.59
C SER A 162 -9.52 25.52 7.43
N ALA A 163 -10.02 24.66 6.52
CA ALA A 163 -10.91 25.08 5.46
C ALA A 163 -12.36 25.26 5.93
N LEU A 164 -12.87 24.37 6.78
CA LEU A 164 -14.20 24.48 7.35
C LEU A 164 -14.37 25.75 8.20
N ALA A 165 -13.33 26.17 8.93
CA ALA A 165 -13.33 27.42 9.68
C ALA A 165 -13.49 28.67 8.78
N LYS A 166 -13.04 28.59 7.52
CA LYS A 166 -13.20 29.66 6.51
C LYS A 166 -14.55 29.58 5.81
N ASP A 167 -15.17 28.41 5.76
CA ASP A 167 -16.49 28.15 5.19
C ASP A 167 -17.61 28.29 6.24
N LYS A 168 -17.76 29.52 6.78
CA LYS A 168 -18.64 29.87 7.92
C LYS A 168 -20.12 29.48 7.78
N LYS A 169 -20.59 29.11 6.59
CA LYS A 169 -21.99 28.73 6.34
C LYS A 169 -22.16 27.34 5.73
N HIS A 170 -21.06 26.64 5.42
CA HIS A 170 -21.09 25.37 4.70
C HIS A 170 -21.87 25.40 3.38
N LYS A 171 -22.00 26.60 2.79
CA LYS A 171 -22.88 26.85 1.63
C LYS A 171 -22.19 26.56 0.31
N GLU A 172 -20.88 26.76 0.25
CA GLU A 172 -20.09 26.53 -0.96
C GLU A 172 -19.06 25.43 -0.74
N TRP A 173 -19.08 24.49 -1.67
CA TRP A 173 -18.14 23.39 -1.68
C TRP A 173 -16.78 23.89 -2.16
N ASN A 174 -15.78 23.91 -1.27
CA ASN A 174 -14.41 24.35 -1.57
C ASN A 174 -13.38 23.48 -0.83
N PRO A 175 -13.23 22.19 -1.20
CA PRO A 175 -12.22 21.34 -0.56
C PRO A 175 -10.81 21.91 -0.83
N PRO A 176 -9.90 21.88 0.16
CA PRO A 176 -8.53 22.30 -0.06
C PRO A 176 -7.90 21.52 -1.23
N THR A 177 -7.24 22.25 -2.13
CA THR A 177 -6.59 21.65 -3.31
C THR A 177 -5.42 20.74 -2.93
N ASP A 178 -4.80 20.98 -1.78
CA ASP A 178 -3.65 20.24 -1.26
C ASP A 178 -4.02 18.92 -0.55
N VAL A 179 -5.29 18.69 -0.18
CA VAL A 179 -5.70 17.45 0.52
C VAL A 179 -5.45 16.22 -0.36
N LYS A 180 -5.66 16.30 -1.67
CA LYS A 180 -5.32 15.21 -2.60
C LYS A 180 -3.83 14.88 -2.50
N ASP A 181 -2.98 15.90 -2.57
CA ASP A 181 -1.53 15.73 -2.50
C ASP A 181 -1.08 15.19 -1.14
N MET A 182 -1.72 15.60 -0.05
CA MET A 182 -1.46 15.04 1.29
C MET A 182 -1.78 13.55 1.35
N LEU A 183 -2.92 13.12 0.80
CA LEU A 183 -3.31 11.71 0.74
C LEU A 183 -2.35 10.91 -0.14
N MET A 184 -1.98 11.43 -1.31
CA MET A 184 -1.01 10.81 -2.22
C MET A 184 0.38 10.69 -1.59
N ARG A 185 0.83 11.71 -0.84
CA ARG A 185 2.09 11.65 -0.08
C ARG A 185 2.02 10.63 1.05
N LEU A 186 0.94 10.60 1.82
CA LEU A 186 0.77 9.61 2.89
C LEU A 186 0.81 8.17 2.35
N GLN A 187 0.10 7.85 1.28
CA GLN A 187 0.19 6.49 0.70
C GLN A 187 1.59 6.18 0.15
N ALA A 188 2.33 7.18 -0.35
CA ALA A 188 3.71 7.00 -0.79
C ALA A 188 4.65 6.74 0.40
N ASP A 189 4.52 7.50 1.50
CA ASP A 189 5.28 7.26 2.73
C ASP A 189 5.00 5.85 3.28
N TYR A 190 3.74 5.42 3.27
CA TYR A 190 3.38 4.06 3.68
C TYR A 190 3.94 2.99 2.74
N TRP A 191 4.00 3.25 1.43
CA TRP A 191 4.70 2.36 0.50
C TRP A 191 6.16 2.18 0.94
N ASP A 192 6.88 3.28 1.14
CA ASP A 192 8.30 3.24 1.50
C ASP A 192 8.53 2.52 2.83
N MET A 193 7.73 2.83 3.86
CA MET A 193 7.88 2.22 5.17
C MET A 193 7.51 0.74 5.19
N VAL A 194 6.38 0.36 4.59
CA VAL A 194 5.90 -1.04 4.58
C VAL A 194 6.81 -1.91 3.72
N SER A 195 7.27 -1.38 2.58
CA SER A 195 8.12 -2.14 1.68
C SER A 195 9.55 -2.35 2.21
N ALA A 196 9.99 -1.51 3.15
CA ALA A 196 11.26 -1.66 3.87
C ALA A 196 11.14 -2.46 5.17
N ALA A 197 9.94 -2.85 5.59
CA ALA A 197 9.72 -3.45 6.92
C ALA A 197 10.18 -4.91 7.04
N GLY A 198 10.46 -5.59 5.91
CA GLY A 198 10.90 -6.98 5.92
C GLY A 198 9.76 -7.97 6.25
N PRO A 199 10.12 -9.25 6.47
CA PRO A 199 9.16 -10.33 6.67
C PRO A 199 8.53 -10.34 8.08
N ILE A 200 7.64 -9.38 8.33
CA ILE A 200 6.86 -9.26 9.58
C ILE A 200 5.37 -9.43 9.32
N ASN A 201 4.57 -9.68 10.37
CA ASN A 201 3.12 -9.52 10.23
C ASN A 201 2.80 -8.02 10.10
N ILE A 202 1.99 -7.63 9.11
CA ILE A 202 1.64 -6.22 8.88
C ILE A 202 0.96 -5.58 10.10
N ASN A 203 0.24 -6.35 10.93
CA ASN A 203 -0.33 -5.84 12.17
C ASN A 203 0.72 -5.53 13.24
N LEU A 204 1.94 -6.06 13.11
CA LEU A 204 3.08 -5.75 13.98
C LEU A 204 3.97 -4.66 13.40
N PHE A 205 3.62 -4.10 12.23
CA PHE A 205 4.33 -2.98 11.64
C PHE A 205 4.34 -1.80 12.61
N THR A 206 5.53 -1.25 12.83
CA THR A 206 5.74 -0.01 13.57
C THR A 206 6.33 1.02 12.63
N LYS A 207 5.73 2.21 12.62
CA LYS A 207 6.23 3.33 11.84
C LYS A 207 7.64 3.70 12.34
N PRO A 208 8.66 3.72 11.48
CA PRO A 208 9.99 4.16 11.87
C PRO A 208 9.96 5.58 12.44
N ALA A 209 10.78 5.83 13.46
CA ALA A 209 10.93 7.19 13.99
C ALA A 209 11.41 8.13 12.87
N PRO A 210 10.94 9.39 12.83
CA PRO A 210 11.43 10.36 11.85
C PRO A 210 12.96 10.44 11.94
N LYS A 211 13.66 10.20 10.83
CA LYS A 211 15.11 10.44 10.78
C LYS A 211 15.34 11.90 11.15
N LYS A 212 16.03 12.18 12.25
CA LYS A 212 16.50 13.53 12.58
C LYS A 212 17.29 14.01 11.36
N ARG A 213 16.76 14.98 10.61
CA ARG A 213 17.53 15.63 9.55
C ARG A 213 18.72 16.27 10.24
N GLY A 214 19.90 15.69 10.06
CA GLY A 214 21.14 16.30 10.52
C GLY A 214 21.21 17.70 9.92
N ILE A 215 21.40 18.70 10.78
CA ILE A 215 21.66 20.08 10.36
C ILE A 215 22.92 19.99 9.51
N ALA A 216 22.77 20.10 8.19
CA ALA A 216 23.89 20.30 7.30
C ALA A 216 24.56 21.61 7.75
N LYS A 217 25.70 21.49 8.44
CA LYS A 217 26.60 22.63 8.64
C LYS A 217 26.98 23.11 7.25
N LYS A 218 26.51 24.29 6.87
CA LYS A 218 27.10 25.03 5.75
C LYS A 218 28.59 25.18 6.06
N ARG A 219 29.42 24.58 5.20
CA ARG A 219 30.83 24.94 5.08
C ARG A 219 30.92 26.12 4.12
#